data_AF-A0A832CQR8-F1
#
_entry.id   AF-A0A832CQR8-F1
#
_cell.length_a   1.000
_cell.length_b   1.000
_cell.length_c   1.000
_cell.angle_alpha   90.00
_cell.angle_beta   90.00
_cell.angle_gamma   90.00
#
_symmetry.space_group_name_H-M   'P 1'
#
loop_
_entity.id
_entity.type
_entity.pdbx_description
1 polymer ?
#
loop_
_entity_poly.entity_id
_entity_poly.type
_entity_poly.pdbx_seq_one_letter_code
_entity_poly.pdbx_strand_id
1 'polypeptide(L)'
;MNPEPQRDQQMPNALENHPEWARTLAAGVQAQRLVRGAVAVGGTAAALYAHHRLSVDTEHVVTKLRNRFDEVLARLEEDPNWRTVRRQFPVQI
;
A
#
# COMPACT_ATOMS: atom_id res chain seq x y z
N MET A 1 34.16 3.92 -22.71
CA MET A 1 32.89 4.52 -22.27
C MET A 1 31.89 3.37 -22.18
N ASN A 2 31.60 2.88 -20.97
CA ASN A 2 30.58 1.83 -20.81
C ASN A 2 29.22 2.47 -21.11
N PRO A 3 28.31 1.79 -21.83
CA PRO A 3 26.95 2.28 -21.94
C PRO A 3 26.34 2.31 -20.54
N GLU A 4 25.63 3.40 -20.21
CA GLU A 4 24.81 3.46 -19.00
C GLU A 4 23.86 2.26 -18.99
N PRO A 5 23.64 1.60 -17.82
CA PRO A 5 22.59 0.61 -17.73
C PRO A 5 21.26 1.28 -18.10
N GLN A 6 20.57 0.72 -19.08
CA GLN A 6 19.28 1.22 -19.57
C GLN A 6 18.29 1.30 -18.41
N ARG A 7 18.10 2.49 -17.83
CA ARG A 7 17.24 2.73 -16.66
C ARG A 7 15.75 2.66 -16.96
N ASP A 8 15.36 2.62 -18.24
CA ASP A 8 13.99 2.94 -18.65
C ASP A 8 13.19 1.77 -19.24
N GLN A 9 13.70 0.52 -19.25
CA GLN A 9 13.06 -0.58 -20.02
C GLN A 9 12.55 -1.79 -19.24
N GLN A 10 12.61 -1.82 -17.91
CA GLN A 10 12.04 -2.92 -17.13
C GLN A 10 11.07 -2.36 -16.10
N MET A 11 9.81 -2.11 -16.49
CA MET A 11 8.64 -2.13 -15.59
C MET A 11 7.27 -2.05 -16.29
N PRO A 12 7.09 -2.09 -17.63
CA PRO A 12 5.75 -2.33 -18.19
C PRO A 12 5.23 -3.76 -17.95
N ASN A 13 6.12 -4.71 -17.68
CA ASN A 13 5.82 -6.16 -17.67
C ASN A 13 5.84 -6.80 -16.26
N ALA A 14 6.10 -6.04 -15.21
CA ALA A 14 6.26 -6.60 -13.86
C ALA A 14 4.94 -7.03 -13.21
N LEU A 15 3.81 -6.38 -13.57
CA LEU A 15 2.48 -6.79 -13.10
C LEU A 15 2.02 -8.08 -13.77
N GLU A 16 2.32 -8.25 -15.06
CA GLU A 16 1.98 -9.46 -15.81
C GLU A 16 2.84 -10.66 -15.37
N ASN A 17 4.13 -10.44 -15.12
CA ASN A 17 5.05 -11.48 -14.66
C ASN A 17 4.98 -11.78 -13.15
N HIS A 18 4.33 -10.94 -12.35
CA HIS A 18 4.22 -11.11 -10.91
C HIS A 18 2.77 -10.95 -10.41
N PRO A 19 1.92 -11.97 -10.61
CA PRO A 19 0.49 -11.88 -10.27
C PRO A 19 0.24 -11.62 -8.78
N GLU A 20 1.16 -12.02 -7.90
CA GLU A 20 1.12 -11.68 -6.48
C GLU A 20 1.25 -10.18 -6.22
N TRP A 21 2.09 -9.48 -7.00
CA TRP A 21 2.29 -8.05 -6.81
C TRP A 21 1.08 -7.26 -7.27
N ALA A 22 0.48 -7.68 -8.40
CA ALA A 22 -0.78 -7.13 -8.87
C ALA A 22 -1.89 -7.30 -7.80
N ARG A 23 -1.95 -8.46 -7.12
CA ARG A 23 -2.89 -8.68 -6.00
C ARG A 23 -2.60 -7.75 -4.82
N THR A 24 -1.34 -7.60 -4.41
CA THR A 24 -0.94 -6.66 -3.34
C THR A 24 -1.37 -5.22 -3.66
N LEU A 25 -1.12 -4.77 -4.89
CA LEU A 25 -1.48 -3.42 -5.32
C LEU A 25 -3.00 -3.25 -5.40
N ALA A 26 -3.73 -4.23 -5.91
CA ALA A 26 -5.18 -4.22 -5.93
C ALA A 26 -5.77 -4.14 -4.50
N ALA A 27 -5.22 -4.91 -3.55
CA ALA A 27 -5.62 -4.84 -2.15
C ALA A 27 -5.36 -3.46 -1.54
N GLY A 28 -4.20 -2.85 -1.84
CA GLY A 28 -3.90 -1.48 -1.43
C GLY A 28 -4.90 -0.45 -1.97
N VAL A 29 -5.25 -0.55 -3.26
CA VAL A 29 -6.27 0.30 -3.88
C VAL A 29 -7.63 0.12 -3.21
N GLN A 30 -8.03 -1.10 -2.85
CA GLN A 30 -9.29 -1.31 -2.10
C GLN A 30 -9.23 -0.67 -0.71
N ALA A 31 -8.10 -0.79 0.00
CA ALA A 31 -7.93 -0.12 1.29
C ALA A 31 -8.10 1.40 1.19
N GLN A 32 -7.56 2.03 0.13
CA GLN A 32 -7.75 3.47 -0.13
C GLN A 32 -9.19 3.84 -0.50
N ARG A 33 -9.95 2.92 -1.10
CA ARG A 33 -11.37 3.12 -1.41
C ARG A 33 -12.24 3.02 -0.16
N LEU A 34 -11.93 2.08 0.74
CA LEU A 34 -12.59 1.97 2.03
C LEU A 34 -12.31 3.22 2.88
N VAL A 35 -11.05 3.65 2.95
CA VAL A 35 -10.61 4.77 3.78
C VAL A 35 -10.21 5.96 2.92
N ARG A 36 -11.19 6.82 2.59
CA ARG A 36 -10.93 8.01 1.78
C ARG A 36 -9.87 8.93 2.42
N GLY A 37 -8.90 9.34 1.61
CA GLY A 37 -7.78 10.17 2.04
C GLY A 37 -6.59 9.37 2.60
N ALA A 38 -6.63 8.04 2.53
CA ALA A 38 -5.46 7.20 2.79
C ALA A 38 -4.41 7.36 1.68
N VAL A 39 -3.17 7.63 2.07
CA VAL A 39 -2.03 7.78 1.15
C VAL A 39 -1.09 6.61 1.33
N ALA A 40 -0.74 5.93 0.23
CA ALA A 40 0.20 4.83 0.23
C ALA A 40 1.62 5.33 0.56
N VAL A 41 2.30 4.61 1.45
CA VAL A 41 3.67 4.92 1.89
C VAL A 41 4.48 3.63 1.99
N GLY A 42 5.72 3.74 2.48
CA GLY A 42 6.51 2.59 2.89
C GLY A 42 7.07 1.78 1.72
N GLY A 43 7.23 0.47 1.96
CA GLY A 43 7.99 -0.41 1.08
C GLY A 43 7.44 -0.50 -0.34
N THR A 44 6.12 -0.56 -0.49
CA THR A 44 5.46 -0.66 -1.80
C THR A 44 5.44 0.66 -2.55
N ALA A 45 5.25 1.79 -1.85
CA ALA A 45 5.36 3.10 -2.50
C ALA A 45 6.79 3.33 -3.03
N ALA A 46 7.82 2.98 -2.26
CA ALA A 46 9.22 3.06 -2.69
C ALA A 46 9.53 2.10 -3.86
N ALA A 47 9.02 0.86 -3.80
CA ALA A 47 9.17 -0.13 -4.87
C ALA A 47 8.51 0.33 -6.18
N LEU A 48 7.33 0.96 -6.10
CA LEU A 48 6.66 1.54 -7.26
C LEU A 48 7.43 2.72 -7.85
N TYR A 49 8.03 3.58 -7.02
CA TYR A 49 8.76 4.76 -7.48
C TYR A 49 10.14 4.42 -8.06
N ALA A 50 10.92 3.59 -7.37
CA ALA A 50 12.32 3.34 -7.71
C ALA A 50 12.56 2.01 -8.42
N HIS A 51 11.52 1.19 -8.61
CA HIS A 51 11.57 -0.06 -9.38
C HIS A 51 12.66 -1.06 -8.93
N HIS A 52 13.06 -0.97 -7.67
CA HIS A 52 14.28 -1.62 -7.18
C HIS A 52 14.04 -2.98 -6.51
N ARG A 53 12.77 -3.33 -6.22
CA ARG A 53 12.38 -4.60 -5.60
C ARG A 53 10.87 -4.87 -5.75
N LEU A 54 10.48 -6.09 -5.41
CA LEU A 54 9.10 -6.46 -5.13
C LEU A 54 8.76 -6.16 -3.66
N SER A 55 7.54 -5.71 -3.39
CA SER A 55 6.99 -5.55 -2.04
C SER A 55 5.61 -6.18 -1.98
N VAL A 56 5.33 -6.94 -0.92
CA VAL A 56 4.19 -7.87 -0.84
C VAL A 56 3.05 -7.40 0.06
N ASP A 57 3.19 -6.24 0.69
CA ASP A 57 2.18 -5.59 1.54
C ASP A 57 1.91 -4.15 1.08
N THR A 58 0.99 -3.45 1.73
CA THR A 58 0.82 -2.01 1.52
C THR A 58 0.62 -1.32 2.86
N GLU A 59 1.24 -0.16 3.00
CA GLU A 59 1.13 0.67 4.19
C GLU A 59 0.47 1.99 3.80
N HIS A 60 -0.43 2.48 4.64
CA HIS A 60 -1.16 3.70 4.37
C HIS A 60 -1.14 4.63 5.59
N VAL A 61 -0.99 5.92 5.34
CA VAL A 61 -1.20 6.97 6.34
C VAL A 61 -2.52 7.69 6.07
N VAL A 62 -3.19 8.10 7.13
CA VAL A 62 -4.47 8.82 7.06
C VAL A 62 -4.32 10.13 7.83
N THR A 63 -4.74 11.23 7.21
CA THR A 63 -4.73 12.54 7.86
C THR A 63 -5.63 12.53 9.09
N LYS A 64 -5.11 13.04 10.22
CA LYS A 64 -5.81 13.07 11.53
C LYS A 64 -6.26 11.69 12.01
N LEU A 65 -5.50 10.62 11.71
CA LEU A 65 -5.84 9.25 12.12
C LEU A 65 -6.16 9.12 13.61
N ARG A 66 -5.44 9.84 14.50
CA ARG A 66 -5.74 9.83 15.94
C ARG A 66 -7.20 10.14 16.27
N ASN A 67 -7.79 11.11 15.59
CA ASN A 67 -9.18 11.54 15.82
C ASN A 67 -10.19 10.73 15.01
N ARG A 68 -9.72 9.94 14.04
CA ARG A 68 -10.53 9.16 13.10
C ARG A 68 -10.32 7.66 13.27
N PHE A 69 -9.64 7.23 14.31
CA PHE A 69 -9.20 5.84 14.45
C PHE A 69 -10.39 4.89 14.43
N ASP A 70 -11.42 5.18 15.23
CA ASP A 70 -12.62 4.34 15.32
C ASP A 70 -13.44 4.35 14.01
N GLU A 71 -13.55 5.52 13.35
CA GLU A 71 -14.19 5.66 12.03
C GLU A 71 -13.48 4.79 10.98
N VAL A 72 -12.15 4.89 10.93
CA VAL A 72 -11.30 4.13 10.00
C VAL A 72 -11.39 2.64 10.30
N LEU A 73 -11.29 2.25 11.58
CA LEU A 73 -11.38 0.86 11.99
C LEU A 73 -12.74 0.27 11.63
N ALA A 74 -13.84 0.95 11.94
CA ALA A 74 -15.18 0.51 11.58
C ALA A 74 -15.33 0.33 10.07
N ARG A 75 -14.84 1.29 9.28
CA ARG A 75 -14.93 1.23 7.82
C ARG A 75 -14.13 0.08 7.20
N LEU A 76 -13.00 -0.26 7.80
CA LEU A 76 -12.22 -1.43 7.40
C LEU A 76 -12.96 -2.72 7.79
N GLU A 77 -13.49 -2.79 9.01
CA GLU A 77 -14.18 -3.99 9.53
C GLU A 77 -15.60 -4.21 8.95
N GLU A 78 -16.16 -3.22 8.25
CA GLU A 78 -17.37 -3.36 7.42
C GLU A 78 -17.14 -4.19 6.15
N ASP A 79 -15.91 -4.26 5.62
CA ASP A 79 -15.61 -5.06 4.42
C ASP A 79 -15.53 -6.55 4.77
N PRO A 80 -16.33 -7.43 4.15
CA PRO A 80 -16.33 -8.85 4.45
C PRO A 80 -15.01 -9.55 4.11
N ASN A 81 -14.15 -8.93 3.29
CA ASN A 81 -12.84 -9.44 2.92
C ASN A 81 -11.72 -8.90 3.83
N TRP A 82 -12.05 -8.02 4.78
CA TRP A 82 -11.09 -7.50 5.74
C TRP A 82 -10.99 -8.39 6.97
N ARG A 83 -9.76 -8.58 7.45
CA ARG A 83 -9.50 -9.28 8.72
C ARG A 83 -8.45 -8.52 9.53
N THR A 84 -8.87 -7.95 10.65
CA THR A 84 -7.96 -7.28 11.59
C THR A 84 -7.13 -8.30 12.37
N VAL A 85 -5.82 -8.33 12.14
CA VAL A 85 -4.88 -9.22 12.86
C VAL A 85 -4.46 -8.62 14.21
N ARG A 86 -4.21 -7.30 14.24
CA ARG A 86 -3.77 -6.57 15.43
C ARG A 86 -4.30 -5.15 15.40
N ARG A 87 -4.48 -4.54 16.58
CA ARG A 87 -4.88 -3.14 16.75
C ARG A 87 -3.92 -2.48 17.72
N GLN A 88 -3.49 -1.27 17.40
CA GLN A 88 -2.76 -0.41 18.31
C GLN A 88 -3.51 0.92 18.39
N PHE A 89 -4.12 1.19 19.53
CA PHE A 89 -4.85 2.44 19.72
C PHE A 89 -3.88 3.63 19.78
N PRO A 90 -4.28 4.80 19.25
CA PRO A 90 -3.48 6.00 19.39
C PRO A 90 -3.25 6.32 20.87
N VAL A 91 -2.00 6.38 21.30
CA VAL A 91 -1.67 6.77 22.68
C VAL A 91 -1.87 8.28 22.86
N GLN A 92 -2.58 8.65 23.93
CA GLN A 92 -2.59 10.01 24.46
C GLN A 92 -1.25 10.28 25.15
N ILE A 93 -0.26 10.68 24.37
CA ILE A 93 0.75 11.64 24.83
C ILE A 93 0.20 13.05 24.61
#